data_AF-A0A329P5N4-F1
#
_entry.id   AF-A0A329P5N4-F1
#
_cell.length_a   1.000
_cell.length_b   1.000
_cell.length_c   1.000
_cell.angle_alpha   90.00
_cell.angle_beta   90.00
_cell.angle_gamma   90.00
#
_symmetry.space_group_name_H-M   'P 1'
#
loop_
_entity.id
_entity.type
_entity.pdbx_description
1 polymer ?
#
loop_
_entity_poly.entity_id
_entity_poly.type
_entity_poly.pdbx_seq_one_letter_code
_entity_poly.pdbx_strand_id
1 'polypeptide(L)'
;MYDLGTTLNLEWDKYKDFVSQLFEYDTKEIKSSGVKFDGEKRGFPVKVFNYIEHKESAVDYNYINELHKNIKSKRYSRVYIVAPATRVDFIADYEELDDTRYYFLKVPYEMIEELHKTPFTKSRQPRSKDDVNDIEEMKGFQFIYTPEVECELVVTKKEAILKVAKFISDPLNGIVSDNFLTLSSIFVNYDYNGKEFLLDDVRFWNEIESNKKEDRDTKINYNDNKIESIEWHIPNKLLGDKTVFIFTDVYGNDVTVSLSKEK
;
A
#
# COMPACT_ATOMS: atom_id res chain seq x y z
N MET A 1 37.20 -17.99 11.41
CA MET A 1 36.48 -16.87 12.05
C MET A 1 35.69 -16.22 10.93
N TYR A 2 34.37 -16.41 10.91
CA TYR A 2 33.53 -15.83 9.86
C TYR A 2 33.46 -14.31 10.07
N ASP A 3 33.69 -13.55 9.00
CA ASP A 3 33.57 -12.10 9.02
C ASP A 3 32.08 -11.71 9.08
N LEU A 4 31.67 -11.18 10.23
CA LEU A 4 30.30 -10.75 10.50
C LEU A 4 29.80 -9.75 9.43
N GLY A 5 30.69 -8.88 8.90
CA GLY A 5 30.33 -7.93 7.85
C GLY A 5 29.98 -8.63 6.53
N THR A 6 30.73 -9.67 6.17
CA THR A 6 30.45 -10.48 4.99
C THR A 6 29.14 -11.27 5.14
N THR A 7 28.85 -11.81 6.33
CA THR A 7 27.59 -12.52 6.61
C THR A 7 26.38 -11.57 6.56
N LEU A 8 26.46 -10.39 7.17
CA LEU A 8 25.38 -9.39 7.15
C LEU A 8 25.13 -8.84 5.74
N ASN A 9 26.18 -8.64 4.94
CA ASN A 9 26.04 -8.23 3.53
C ASN A 9 25.38 -9.33 2.68
N LEU A 10 25.75 -10.60 2.88
CA LEU A 10 25.12 -11.75 2.23
C LEU A 10 23.63 -11.87 2.61
N GLU A 11 23.26 -11.60 3.85
CA GLU A 11 21.87 -11.54 4.31
C GLU A 11 21.12 -10.35 3.71
N TRP A 12 21.77 -9.19 3.61
CA TRP A 12 21.18 -7.99 3.02
C TRP A 12 20.92 -8.11 1.50
N ASP A 13 21.87 -8.64 0.74
CA ASP A 13 21.69 -8.85 -0.69
C ASP A 13 20.62 -9.90 -0.99
N LYS A 14 20.56 -10.99 -0.19
CA LYS A 14 19.46 -11.96 -0.26
C LYS A 14 18.11 -11.34 0.08
N TYR A 15 18.05 -10.48 1.09
CA TYR A 15 16.83 -9.78 1.45
C TYR A 15 16.36 -8.87 0.30
N LYS A 16 17.24 -8.07 -0.29
CA LYS A 16 16.92 -7.21 -1.44
C LYS A 16 16.43 -8.03 -2.65
N ASP A 17 17.08 -9.14 -2.97
CA ASP A 17 16.64 -10.03 -4.04
C ASP A 17 15.24 -10.59 -3.77
N PHE A 18 15.01 -11.11 -2.56
CA PHE A 18 13.70 -11.62 -2.16
C PHE A 18 12.61 -10.56 -2.29
N VAL A 19 12.79 -9.39 -1.68
CA VAL A 19 11.74 -8.36 -1.70
C VAL A 19 11.54 -7.76 -3.09
N SER A 20 12.55 -7.80 -3.97
CA SER A 20 12.40 -7.45 -5.38
C SER A 20 11.49 -8.40 -6.14
N GLN A 21 11.56 -9.69 -5.82
CA GLN A 21 10.68 -10.70 -6.39
C GLN A 21 9.29 -10.61 -5.76
N LEU A 22 9.21 -10.42 -4.43
CA LEU A 22 7.95 -10.30 -3.70
C LEU A 22 7.11 -9.11 -4.19
N PHE A 23 7.75 -7.98 -4.46
CA PHE A 23 7.06 -6.76 -4.91
C PHE A 23 7.24 -6.45 -6.39
N GLU A 24 7.80 -7.38 -7.17
CA GLU A 24 7.95 -7.26 -8.63
C GLU A 24 8.51 -5.90 -9.07
N TYR A 25 9.74 -5.58 -8.64
CA TYR A 25 10.44 -4.37 -9.06
C TYR A 25 11.82 -4.70 -9.65
N ASP A 26 12.30 -3.88 -10.58
CA ASP A 26 13.63 -4.02 -11.18
C ASP A 26 14.69 -3.52 -10.19
N THR A 27 15.73 -4.31 -9.91
CA THR A 27 16.82 -3.97 -8.97
C THR A 27 17.84 -2.98 -9.53
N LYS A 28 17.56 -2.38 -10.69
CA LYS A 28 18.39 -1.32 -11.27
C LYS A 28 18.48 -0.11 -10.34
N GLU A 29 19.65 0.06 -9.75
CA GLU A 29 19.97 1.18 -8.85
C GLU A 29 19.81 2.53 -9.54
N ILE A 30 19.06 3.45 -8.90
CA ILE A 30 18.87 4.82 -9.37
C ILE A 30 19.48 5.77 -8.35
N LYS A 31 20.40 6.65 -8.80
CA LYS A 31 20.92 7.74 -7.96
C LYS A 31 20.24 9.05 -8.30
N SER A 32 19.73 9.72 -7.28
CA SER A 32 19.04 11.00 -7.44
C SER A 32 19.29 11.88 -6.23
N SER A 33 19.87 13.07 -6.45
CA SER A 33 20.04 14.11 -5.42
C SER A 33 20.67 13.62 -4.10
N GLY A 34 21.63 12.69 -4.17
CA GLY A 34 22.29 12.12 -2.99
C GLY A 34 21.57 10.92 -2.36
N VAL A 35 20.36 10.61 -2.80
CA VAL A 35 19.65 9.37 -2.43
C VAL A 35 19.97 8.27 -3.42
N LYS A 36 20.27 7.10 -2.86
CA LYS A 36 20.45 5.85 -3.58
C LYS A 36 19.16 5.03 -3.47
N PHE A 37 18.48 4.84 -4.59
CA PHE A 37 17.34 3.94 -4.70
C PHE A 37 17.79 2.55 -5.14
N ASP A 38 17.08 1.55 -4.65
CA ASP A 38 17.42 0.14 -4.74
C ASP A 38 16.69 -0.55 -5.91
N GLY A 39 15.87 0.20 -6.66
CA GLY A 39 15.19 -0.30 -7.84
C GLY A 39 14.16 0.66 -8.44
N GLU A 40 13.35 0.13 -9.36
CA GLU A 40 12.24 0.80 -10.04
C GLU A 40 11.01 -0.10 -10.12
N LYS A 41 9.85 0.42 -9.71
CA LYS A 41 8.55 -0.24 -9.86
C LYS A 41 7.62 0.69 -10.63
N ARG A 42 7.07 0.20 -11.76
CA ARG A 42 6.11 0.95 -12.61
C ARG A 42 6.61 2.37 -12.97
N GLY A 43 7.90 2.53 -13.24
CA GLY A 43 8.51 3.83 -13.58
C GLY A 43 8.85 4.74 -12.39
N PHE A 44 8.65 4.27 -11.15
CA PHE A 44 8.92 5.04 -9.93
C PHE A 44 10.00 4.40 -9.06
N PRO A 45 10.81 5.20 -8.37
CA PRO A 45 11.93 4.69 -7.58
C PRO A 45 11.47 3.86 -6.38
N VAL A 46 12.23 2.82 -6.08
CA VAL A 46 12.05 1.94 -4.91
C VAL A 46 13.21 2.15 -3.95
N LYS A 47 12.91 2.34 -2.67
CA LYS A 47 13.88 2.40 -1.58
C LYS A 47 13.66 1.23 -0.63
N VAL A 48 14.69 0.42 -0.38
CA VAL A 48 14.61 -0.66 0.61
C VAL A 48 15.18 -0.15 1.93
N PHE A 49 14.39 -0.22 3.00
CA PHE A 49 14.80 0.18 4.34
C PHE A 49 15.75 -0.87 4.94
N ASN A 50 16.96 -0.45 5.28
CA ASN A 50 17.96 -1.34 5.89
C ASN A 50 17.71 -1.53 7.39
N TYR A 51 16.74 -2.38 7.72
CA TYR A 51 16.39 -2.71 9.11
C TYR A 51 17.48 -3.50 9.85
N ILE A 52 18.46 -4.08 9.12
CA ILE A 52 19.59 -4.81 9.71
C ILE A 52 20.61 -3.82 10.29
N GLU A 53 20.94 -2.76 9.55
CA GLU A 53 21.82 -1.69 10.02
C GLU A 53 21.11 -0.77 11.02
N HIS A 54 19.82 -0.48 10.81
CA HIS A 54 19.04 0.46 11.62
C HIS A 54 18.04 -0.25 12.53
N LYS A 55 18.56 -1.09 13.44
CA LYS A 55 17.76 -1.94 14.33
C LYS A 55 16.82 -1.21 15.29
N GLU A 56 17.10 0.05 15.59
CA GLU A 56 16.29 0.88 16.50
C GLU A 56 15.50 1.96 15.75
N SER A 57 15.47 1.88 14.41
CA SER A 57 14.73 2.83 13.57
C SER A 57 13.54 2.16 12.91
N ALA A 58 12.60 3.00 12.49
CA ALA A 58 11.42 2.63 11.73
C ALA A 58 11.27 3.60 10.55
N VAL A 59 10.43 3.20 9.60
CA VAL A 59 9.87 4.09 8.59
C VAL A 59 8.79 4.90 9.29
N ASP A 60 9.19 6.03 9.87
CA ASP A 60 8.36 6.98 10.61
C ASP A 60 8.29 8.34 9.90
N TYR A 61 7.59 9.32 10.48
CA TYR A 61 7.51 10.67 9.92
C TYR A 61 8.88 11.34 9.77
N ASN A 62 9.86 11.06 10.64
CA ASN A 62 11.19 11.65 10.51
C ASN A 62 11.92 11.09 9.28
N TYR A 63 11.89 9.77 9.09
CA TYR A 63 12.47 9.09 7.94
C TYR A 63 11.89 9.62 6.63
N ILE A 64 10.57 9.73 6.53
CA ILE A 64 9.90 10.24 5.31
C ILE A 64 10.26 11.70 5.06
N ASN A 65 10.28 12.55 6.08
CA ASN A 65 10.66 13.94 5.94
C ASN A 65 12.13 14.12 5.52
N GLU A 66 13.05 13.31 6.06
CA GLU A 66 14.47 13.35 5.65
C GLU A 66 14.65 12.85 4.22
N LEU A 67 13.98 11.76 3.85
CA LEU A 67 13.98 11.25 2.49
C LEU A 67 13.43 12.29 1.51
N HIS A 68 12.32 12.93 1.85
CA HIS A 68 11.69 13.99 1.06
C HIS A 68 12.58 15.23 0.90
N LYS A 69 13.30 15.65 1.95
CA LYS A 69 14.26 16.78 1.85
C LYS A 69 15.40 16.49 0.86
N ASN A 70 15.89 15.25 0.86
CA ASN A 70 17.01 14.85 -0.01
C ASN A 70 16.58 14.63 -1.46
N ILE A 71 15.38 14.09 -1.68
CA ILE A 71 14.77 13.99 -2.98
C ILE A 71 14.12 15.35 -3.30
N LYS A 72 14.84 16.26 -3.96
CA LYS A 72 14.29 17.56 -4.42
C LYS A 72 12.81 17.41 -4.80
N SER A 73 11.91 17.92 -3.95
CA SER A 73 10.47 17.73 -4.10
C SER A 73 10.07 18.21 -5.50
N LYS A 74 9.19 17.46 -6.18
CA LYS A 74 8.78 17.55 -7.60
C LYS A 74 9.46 16.63 -8.61
N ARG A 75 10.52 15.87 -8.28
CA ARG A 75 11.09 14.92 -9.26
C ARG A 75 10.23 13.67 -9.45
N TYR A 76 9.60 13.19 -8.39
CA TYR A 76 8.82 11.96 -8.41
C TYR A 76 7.46 12.24 -7.76
N SER A 77 6.36 11.91 -8.44
CA SER A 77 5.02 11.93 -7.83
C SER A 77 4.78 10.71 -6.92
N ARG A 78 5.62 9.68 -7.04
CA ARG A 78 5.51 8.43 -6.29
C ARG A 78 6.89 7.88 -5.94
N VAL A 79 7.03 7.38 -4.72
CA VAL A 79 8.21 6.64 -4.24
C VAL A 79 7.70 5.40 -3.49
N TYR A 80 8.27 4.24 -3.78
CA TYR A 80 7.97 3.01 -3.04
C TYR A 80 9.02 2.78 -1.96
N ILE A 81 8.59 2.44 -0.75
CA ILE A 81 9.44 2.11 0.39
C ILE A 81 9.14 0.69 0.81
N VAL A 82 10.15 -0.18 0.70
CA VAL A 82 10.06 -1.58 1.13
C VAL A 82 10.64 -1.70 2.53
N ALA A 83 9.87 -2.22 3.46
CA ALA A 83 10.30 -2.42 4.84
C ALA A 83 9.52 -3.58 5.49
N PRO A 84 10.07 -4.26 6.52
CA PRO A 84 9.29 -5.16 7.36
C PRO A 84 8.06 -4.44 7.92
N ALA A 85 6.90 -5.12 7.97
CA ALA A 85 5.66 -4.55 8.48
C ALA A 85 5.82 -4.02 9.92
N THR A 86 6.61 -4.71 10.74
CA THR A 86 6.95 -4.32 12.12
C THR A 86 7.85 -3.08 12.23
N ARG A 87 8.32 -2.55 11.10
CA ARG A 87 9.21 -1.39 11.00
C ARG A 87 8.55 -0.21 10.28
N VAL A 88 7.23 -0.25 10.07
CA VAL A 88 6.47 0.84 9.46
C VAL A 88 5.50 1.37 10.50
N ASP A 89 5.66 2.62 10.91
CA ASP A 89 4.86 3.25 11.97
C ASP A 89 3.55 3.86 11.44
N PHE A 90 3.23 3.59 10.17
CA PHE A 90 2.05 4.09 9.48
C PHE A 90 1.00 3.01 9.30
N ILE A 91 -0.22 3.32 9.74
CA ILE A 91 -1.39 2.51 9.39
C ILE A 91 -1.72 2.61 7.91
N ALA A 92 -1.60 3.81 7.33
CA ALA A 92 -1.85 4.05 5.91
C ALA A 92 -0.85 3.28 5.05
N ASP A 93 -1.24 3.00 3.82
CA ASP A 93 -0.36 2.36 2.83
C ASP A 93 0.48 3.36 2.05
N TYR A 94 0.18 4.66 2.20
CA TYR A 94 1.10 5.72 1.82
C TYR A 94 0.93 6.95 2.73
N GLU A 95 1.98 7.77 2.78
CA GLU A 95 1.88 9.16 3.25
C GLU A 95 2.22 10.11 2.11
N GLU A 96 1.52 11.24 2.05
CA GLU A 96 1.70 12.26 1.02
C GLU A 96 2.39 13.49 1.61
N LEU A 97 3.49 13.91 0.98
CA LEU A 97 4.19 15.16 1.29
C LEU A 97 4.36 15.95 -0.01
N ASP A 98 3.94 17.21 0.00
CA ASP A 98 3.77 18.03 -1.21
C ASP A 98 2.96 17.22 -2.26
N ASP A 99 3.51 17.02 -3.46
CA ASP A 99 2.89 16.24 -4.55
C ASP A 99 3.47 14.81 -4.67
N THR A 100 4.10 14.30 -3.60
CA THR A 100 4.80 13.00 -3.60
C THR A 100 4.16 12.01 -2.64
N ARG A 101 3.67 10.88 -3.16
CA ARG A 101 3.16 9.77 -2.35
C ARG A 101 4.25 8.73 -2.07
N TYR A 102 4.47 8.44 -0.79
CA TYR A 102 5.40 7.44 -0.30
C TYR A 102 4.64 6.16 0.04
N TYR A 103 4.59 5.21 -0.88
CA TYR A 103 3.89 3.94 -0.68
C TYR A 103 4.73 2.96 0.12
N PHE A 104 4.13 2.35 1.15
CA PHE A 104 4.78 1.37 2.01
C PHE A 104 4.48 -0.05 1.55
N LEU A 105 5.49 -0.72 1.01
CA LEU A 105 5.48 -2.12 0.64
C LEU A 105 5.93 -2.94 1.85
N LYS A 106 4.95 -3.28 2.71
CA LYS A 106 5.15 -3.91 4.01
C LYS A 106 5.44 -5.41 3.83
N VAL A 107 6.62 -5.86 4.24
CA VAL A 107 7.00 -7.29 4.20
C VAL A 107 6.44 -7.99 5.43
N PRO A 108 5.53 -8.97 5.29
CA PRO A 108 5.03 -9.74 6.43
C PRO A 108 6.17 -10.46 7.17
N TYR A 109 6.07 -10.58 8.48
CA TYR A 109 7.15 -11.17 9.29
C TYR A 109 7.38 -12.64 8.94
N GLU A 110 6.30 -13.37 8.64
CA GLU A 110 6.31 -14.77 8.23
C GLU A 110 7.18 -14.98 6.99
N MET A 111 7.16 -14.02 6.06
CA MET A 111 7.98 -14.06 4.85
C MET A 111 9.47 -13.89 5.15
N ILE A 112 9.81 -13.06 6.14
CA ILE A 112 11.19 -12.83 6.58
C ILE A 112 11.71 -14.07 7.30
N GLU A 113 10.88 -14.74 8.11
CA GLU A 113 11.26 -15.96 8.82
C GLU A 113 11.57 -17.11 7.86
N GLU A 114 10.83 -17.24 6.74
CA GLU A 114 11.08 -18.26 5.72
C GLU A 114 12.42 -18.04 4.99
N LEU A 115 12.89 -16.79 4.82
CA LEU A 115 14.23 -16.52 4.27
C LEU A 115 15.35 -17.11 5.12
N HIS A 116 15.13 -17.21 6.44
CA HIS A 116 16.11 -17.73 7.38
C HIS A 116 16.08 -19.26 7.44
N LYS A 117 15.06 -19.92 6.87
CA LYS A 117 14.87 -21.38 6.93
C LYS A 117 15.48 -22.12 5.74
N THR A 118 15.42 -21.59 4.51
CA THR A 118 16.13 -22.13 3.32
C THR A 118 16.06 -21.16 2.12
N PRO A 119 16.98 -21.20 1.13
CA PRO A 119 16.90 -20.32 -0.05
C PRO A 119 15.66 -20.63 -0.88
N PHE A 120 14.94 -19.58 -1.34
CA PHE A 120 13.84 -19.71 -2.29
C PHE A 120 14.30 -20.47 -3.55
N THR A 121 13.87 -21.72 -3.68
CA THR A 121 14.00 -22.51 -4.91
C THR A 121 12.79 -22.23 -5.78
N LYS A 122 13.01 -21.61 -6.96
CA LYS A 122 11.94 -21.50 -7.97
C LYS A 122 11.50 -22.91 -8.36
N SER A 123 10.25 -23.25 -8.03
CA SER A 123 9.64 -24.54 -8.34
C SER A 123 9.75 -24.85 -9.83
N ARG A 124 10.36 -26.00 -10.17
CA ARG A 124 10.37 -26.53 -11.53
C ARG A 124 9.15 -27.42 -11.68
N GLN A 125 8.36 -27.18 -12.74
CA GLN A 125 7.24 -28.05 -13.08
C GLN A 125 7.76 -29.48 -13.35
N PRO A 126 7.14 -30.52 -12.75
CA PRO A 126 7.55 -31.90 -12.98
C PRO A 126 7.37 -32.24 -14.45
N ARG A 127 8.38 -32.87 -15.04
CA ARG A 127 8.39 -33.25 -16.46
C ARG A 127 7.85 -34.67 -16.68
N SER A 128 7.48 -35.37 -15.61
CA SER A 128 7.01 -36.75 -15.67
C SER A 128 6.02 -37.09 -14.55
N LYS A 129 5.29 -38.20 -14.73
CA LYS A 129 4.30 -38.73 -13.78
C LYS A 129 4.94 -39.33 -12.51
N ASP A 130 6.24 -39.57 -12.53
CA ASP A 130 6.98 -40.20 -11.43
C ASP A 130 7.59 -39.14 -10.47
N ASP A 131 7.66 -37.88 -10.88
CA ASP A 131 8.12 -36.73 -10.06
C ASP A 131 6.98 -36.08 -9.25
N VAL A 132 5.80 -36.71 -9.22
CA VAL A 132 4.59 -36.14 -8.58
C VAL A 132 4.67 -36.23 -7.05
N ASN A 133 5.60 -36.99 -6.49
CA ASN A 133 5.83 -37.04 -5.04
C ASN A 133 6.85 -36.00 -4.55
N ASP A 134 7.58 -35.33 -5.45
CA ASP A 134 8.40 -34.14 -5.16
C ASP A 134 7.57 -32.85 -5.25
N ILE A 135 6.28 -32.93 -4.93
CA ILE A 135 5.47 -31.73 -4.65
C ILE A 135 5.96 -31.18 -3.32
N GLU A 136 7.04 -30.39 -3.37
CA GLU A 136 7.31 -29.39 -2.34
C GLU A 136 6.03 -28.55 -2.21
N GLU A 137 5.51 -28.50 -1.00
CA GLU A 137 4.35 -27.73 -0.58
C GLU A 137 4.39 -26.34 -1.23
N MET A 138 3.56 -26.12 -2.25
CA MET A 138 3.32 -24.76 -2.75
C MET A 138 2.64 -24.00 -1.61
N LYS A 139 3.43 -23.35 -0.74
CA LYS A 139 3.00 -22.14 -0.05
C LYS A 139 2.78 -21.10 -1.15
N GLY A 140 1.64 -21.21 -1.84
CA GLY A 140 1.20 -20.23 -2.82
C GLY A 140 0.95 -18.94 -2.06
N PHE A 141 1.92 -18.04 -2.08
CA PHE A 141 1.73 -16.70 -1.56
C PHE A 141 0.66 -16.03 -2.43
N GLN A 142 -0.49 -15.73 -1.83
CA GLN A 142 -1.46 -14.85 -2.46
C GLN A 142 -0.86 -13.44 -2.41
N PHE A 143 -0.42 -12.94 -3.56
CA PHE A 143 0.04 -11.56 -3.67
C PHE A 143 -1.17 -10.65 -3.45
N ILE A 144 -1.10 -9.83 -2.40
CA ILE A 144 -2.08 -8.76 -2.17
C ILE A 144 -1.72 -7.62 -3.12
N TYR A 145 -2.63 -7.29 -4.03
CA TYR A 145 -2.46 -6.19 -4.96
C TYR A 145 -3.12 -4.94 -4.39
N THR A 146 -2.34 -4.06 -3.76
CA THR A 146 -2.86 -2.80 -3.20
C THR A 146 -3.55 -1.97 -4.29
N PRO A 147 -4.86 -1.67 -4.16
CA PRO A 147 -5.57 -0.83 -5.11
C PRO A 147 -4.98 0.56 -5.22
N GLU A 148 -5.06 1.17 -6.42
CA GLU A 148 -4.75 2.58 -6.60
C GLU A 148 -5.98 3.44 -6.28
N VAL A 149 -5.84 4.32 -5.29
CA VAL A 149 -6.90 5.26 -4.88
C VAL A 149 -6.44 6.71 -5.01
N GLU A 150 -7.33 7.54 -5.52
CA GLU A 150 -7.24 9.00 -5.46
C GLU A 150 -8.49 9.53 -4.75
N CYS A 151 -8.30 10.07 -3.55
CA CYS A 151 -9.38 10.60 -2.73
C CYS A 151 -8.93 11.81 -1.90
N GLU A 152 -9.90 12.62 -1.49
CA GLU A 152 -9.71 13.78 -0.63
C GLU A 152 -10.86 13.91 0.37
N LEU A 153 -10.62 14.57 1.50
CA LEU A 153 -11.64 14.86 2.51
C LEU A 153 -11.91 16.36 2.54
N VAL A 154 -13.03 16.77 1.94
CA VAL A 154 -13.41 18.19 1.90
C VAL A 154 -14.27 18.52 3.11
N VAL A 155 -13.72 19.30 4.03
CA VAL A 155 -14.40 19.65 5.29
C VAL A 155 -15.09 21.00 5.17
N THR A 156 -16.39 21.04 5.47
CA THR A 156 -17.19 22.28 5.54
C THR A 156 -17.68 22.53 6.96
N LYS A 157 -18.33 23.67 7.20
CA LYS A 157 -18.91 23.98 8.52
C LYS A 157 -19.97 22.96 8.98
N LYS A 158 -20.65 22.28 8.05
CA LYS A 158 -21.80 21.41 8.37
C LYS A 158 -21.46 19.93 8.26
N GLU A 159 -20.72 19.57 7.23
CA GLU A 159 -20.38 18.18 6.88
C GLU A 159 -18.96 18.11 6.34
N ALA A 160 -18.41 16.91 6.32
CA ALA A 160 -17.24 16.58 5.52
C ALA A 160 -17.64 15.63 4.41
N ILE A 161 -16.97 15.70 3.28
CA ILE A 161 -17.26 14.92 2.10
C ILE A 161 -15.98 14.17 1.73
N LEU A 162 -15.98 12.85 1.91
CA LEU A 162 -14.97 12.00 1.27
C LEU A 162 -15.30 11.98 -0.22
N LYS A 163 -14.42 12.53 -1.05
CA LYS A 163 -14.50 12.44 -2.50
C LYS A 163 -13.49 11.42 -2.99
N VAL A 164 -13.96 10.42 -3.71
CA VAL A 164 -13.11 9.41 -4.34
C VAL A 164 -13.20 9.63 -5.84
N ALA A 165 -12.10 10.03 -6.45
CA ALA A 165 -12.00 10.26 -7.89
C ALA A 165 -11.55 8.99 -8.63
N LYS A 166 -10.78 8.13 -7.96
CA LYS A 166 -10.24 6.90 -8.55
C LYS A 166 -10.18 5.77 -7.54
N PHE A 167 -10.61 4.59 -7.97
CA PHE A 167 -10.33 3.30 -7.38
C PHE A 167 -10.07 2.30 -8.50
N ILE A 168 -8.85 1.80 -8.61
CA ILE A 168 -8.48 0.76 -9.58
C ILE A 168 -7.74 -0.35 -8.86
N SER A 169 -8.28 -1.56 -8.92
CA SER A 169 -7.59 -2.79 -8.51
C SER A 169 -7.44 -3.71 -9.73
N ASP A 170 -6.19 -4.06 -10.06
CA ASP A 170 -5.85 -5.04 -11.11
C ASP A 170 -5.07 -6.21 -10.46
N PRO A 171 -5.78 -7.26 -10.00
CA PRO A 171 -5.14 -8.42 -9.40
C PRO A 171 -4.49 -9.37 -10.41
N LEU A 172 -4.66 -9.15 -11.72
CA LEU A 172 -4.28 -10.12 -12.76
C LEU A 172 -3.26 -9.59 -13.78
N ASN A 173 -2.56 -8.49 -13.47
CA ASN A 173 -1.45 -7.94 -14.25
C ASN A 173 -1.77 -7.84 -15.76
N GLY A 174 -2.56 -6.83 -16.14
CA GLY A 174 -2.65 -6.40 -17.54
C GLY A 174 -4.07 -6.24 -18.11
N ILE A 175 -5.10 -6.36 -17.29
CA ILE A 175 -6.45 -5.98 -17.69
C ILE A 175 -6.73 -4.60 -17.12
N VAL A 176 -6.88 -3.62 -18.00
CA VAL A 176 -7.35 -2.29 -17.62
C VAL A 176 -8.75 -2.45 -17.04
N SER A 177 -8.86 -2.38 -15.72
CA SER A 177 -10.14 -2.36 -15.02
C SER A 177 -10.70 -0.94 -15.09
N ASP A 178 -12.00 -0.84 -15.41
CA ASP A 178 -12.70 0.44 -15.36
C ASP A 178 -12.73 0.97 -13.92
N ASN A 179 -12.75 2.30 -13.78
CA ASN A 179 -12.77 2.95 -12.48
C ASN A 179 -13.95 2.45 -11.63
N PHE A 180 -13.71 2.14 -10.35
CA PHE A 180 -14.68 1.61 -9.39
C PHE A 180 -15.28 0.23 -9.71
N LEU A 181 -14.94 -0.42 -10.83
CA LEU A 181 -15.54 -1.70 -11.25
C LEU A 181 -15.44 -2.79 -10.18
N THR A 182 -14.34 -2.80 -9.44
CA THR A 182 -14.05 -3.80 -8.41
C THR A 182 -14.20 -3.28 -6.99
N LEU A 183 -14.61 -2.02 -6.79
CA LEU A 183 -14.81 -1.47 -5.44
C LEU A 183 -15.94 -2.24 -4.74
N SER A 184 -15.62 -2.86 -3.61
CA SER A 184 -16.57 -3.63 -2.82
C SER A 184 -17.12 -2.83 -1.65
N SER A 185 -16.24 -2.20 -0.87
CA SER A 185 -16.63 -1.44 0.31
C SER A 185 -15.61 -0.39 0.72
N ILE A 186 -16.08 0.59 1.49
CA ILE A 186 -15.27 1.62 2.14
C ILE A 186 -15.57 1.56 3.63
N PHE A 187 -14.56 1.24 4.44
CA PHE A 187 -14.62 1.27 5.90
C PHE A 187 -14.03 2.58 6.40
N VAL A 188 -14.52 3.10 7.53
CA VAL A 188 -14.02 4.33 8.13
C VAL A 188 -13.83 4.20 9.64
N ASN A 189 -12.75 4.83 10.10
CA ASN A 189 -12.53 5.25 11.49
C ASN A 189 -12.46 6.80 11.48
N TYR A 190 -13.45 7.45 12.07
CA TYR A 190 -13.64 8.89 12.01
C TYR A 190 -12.63 9.66 12.88
N ASP A 191 -12.19 9.09 14.00
CA ASP A 191 -11.26 9.68 14.96
C ASP A 191 -10.15 8.68 15.32
N TYR A 192 -9.22 8.50 14.37
CA TYR A 192 -8.15 7.53 14.52
C TYR A 192 -7.16 7.96 15.60
N ASN A 193 -7.04 7.14 16.64
CA ASN A 193 -6.22 7.40 17.82
C ASN A 193 -4.69 7.27 17.60
N GLY A 194 -4.24 7.01 16.36
CA GLY A 194 -2.83 6.82 16.04
C GLY A 194 -2.28 5.42 16.33
N LYS A 195 -3.12 4.48 16.77
CA LYS A 195 -2.69 3.12 17.16
C LYS A 195 -3.51 2.03 16.47
N GLU A 196 -4.81 1.99 16.73
CA GLU A 196 -5.67 0.86 16.37
C GLU A 196 -6.81 1.34 15.47
N PHE A 197 -7.09 0.58 14.39
CA PHE A 197 -8.25 0.84 13.57
C PHE A 197 -9.51 0.32 14.26
N LEU A 198 -10.32 1.24 14.78
CA LEU A 198 -11.65 0.96 15.29
C LEU A 198 -12.66 1.30 14.20
N LEU A 199 -13.39 0.29 13.72
CA LEU A 199 -14.42 0.47 12.70
C LEU A 199 -15.60 1.27 13.26
N ASP A 200 -15.87 2.44 12.69
CA ASP A 200 -17.04 3.25 13.04
C ASP A 200 -18.21 3.02 12.07
N ASP A 201 -17.93 2.97 10.77
CA ASP A 201 -18.96 2.81 9.74
C ASP A 201 -18.40 2.14 8.46
N VAL A 202 -19.31 1.66 7.61
CA VAL A 202 -18.99 1.00 6.33
C VAL A 202 -20.04 1.34 5.30
N ARG A 203 -19.62 1.56 4.05
CA ARG A 203 -20.52 1.58 2.90
C ARG A 203 -20.11 0.51 1.91
N PHE A 204 -21.01 -0.42 1.63
CA PHE A 204 -20.86 -1.40 0.56
C PHE A 204 -21.27 -0.80 -0.78
N TRP A 205 -20.76 -1.34 -1.89
CA TRP A 205 -21.06 -0.85 -3.23
C TRP A 205 -22.56 -0.71 -3.50
N ASN A 206 -23.35 -1.70 -3.10
CA ASN A 206 -24.81 -1.71 -3.28
C ASN A 206 -25.52 -0.61 -2.47
N GLU A 207 -24.91 -0.11 -1.39
CA GLU A 207 -25.40 1.03 -0.61
C GLU A 207 -24.95 2.33 -1.29
N ILE A 208 -23.71 2.39 -1.77
CA ILE A 208 -23.15 3.54 -2.50
C ILE A 208 -23.97 3.88 -3.75
N GLU A 209 -24.40 2.88 -4.53
CA GLU A 209 -25.21 3.07 -5.75
C GLU A 209 -26.72 3.19 -5.48
N SER A 210 -27.14 3.02 -4.23
CA SER A 210 -28.54 2.99 -3.85
C SER A 210 -29.20 4.37 -3.89
N ASN A 211 -30.48 4.40 -4.23
CA ASN A 211 -31.32 5.60 -4.12
C ASN A 211 -32.29 5.52 -2.92
N LYS A 212 -32.12 4.55 -2.03
CA LYS A 212 -32.96 4.40 -0.83
C LYS A 212 -32.74 5.57 0.11
N LYS A 213 -33.72 5.81 0.98
CA LYS A 213 -33.67 6.95 1.92
C LYS A 213 -32.57 6.81 2.97
N GLU A 214 -32.25 5.58 3.39
CA GLU A 214 -31.20 5.27 4.35
C GLU A 214 -29.78 5.48 3.80
N ASP A 215 -29.58 5.31 2.48
CA ASP A 215 -28.26 5.37 1.83
C ASP A 215 -27.96 6.74 1.18
N ARG A 216 -28.67 7.80 1.62
CA ARG A 216 -28.57 9.15 1.02
C ARG A 216 -27.31 9.92 1.38
N ASP A 217 -26.48 9.36 2.24
CA ASP A 217 -25.20 9.95 2.59
C ASP A 217 -24.12 9.62 1.55
N THR A 218 -24.40 8.74 0.58
CA THR A 218 -23.53 8.50 -0.58
C THR A 218 -24.13 9.01 -1.88
N LYS A 219 -23.26 9.38 -2.82
CA LYS A 219 -23.66 9.84 -4.16
C LYS A 219 -22.62 9.44 -5.20
N ILE A 220 -23.10 8.92 -6.34
CA ILE A 220 -22.28 8.67 -7.53
C ILE A 220 -22.44 9.82 -8.51
N ASN A 221 -21.34 10.42 -8.92
CA ASN A 221 -21.30 11.43 -9.98
C ASN A 221 -20.92 10.77 -11.30
N TYR A 222 -21.72 11.03 -12.34
CA TYR A 222 -21.51 10.47 -13.67
C TYR A 222 -21.11 11.54 -14.67
N ASN A 223 -20.21 11.18 -15.58
CA ASN A 223 -19.86 11.94 -16.77
C ASN A 223 -19.90 10.99 -17.98
N ASP A 224 -20.71 11.30 -19.00
CA ASP A 224 -20.93 10.47 -20.19
C ASP A 224 -21.18 8.97 -19.88
N ASN A 225 -22.08 8.69 -18.92
CA ASN A 225 -22.42 7.35 -18.42
C ASN A 225 -21.27 6.57 -17.76
N LYS A 226 -20.13 7.20 -17.49
CA LYS A 226 -19.05 6.65 -16.68
C LYS A 226 -19.05 7.28 -15.29
N ILE A 227 -18.64 6.51 -14.29
CA ILE A 227 -18.49 7.02 -12.92
C ILE A 227 -17.26 7.92 -12.89
N GLU A 228 -17.49 9.20 -12.59
CA GLU A 228 -16.44 10.21 -12.44
C GLU A 228 -15.92 10.22 -11.00
N SER A 229 -16.83 10.18 -10.02
CA SER A 229 -16.47 10.15 -8.61
C SER A 229 -17.58 9.59 -7.72
N ILE A 230 -17.20 9.23 -6.51
CA ILE A 230 -18.11 8.86 -5.42
C ILE A 230 -17.92 9.85 -4.29
N GLU A 231 -19.02 10.29 -3.69
CA GLU A 231 -19.04 11.16 -2.53
C GLU A 231 -19.67 10.42 -1.35
N TRP A 232 -19.03 10.48 -0.18
CA TRP A 232 -19.62 10.06 1.09
C TRP A 232 -19.66 11.25 2.06
N HIS A 233 -20.88 11.66 2.40
CA HIS A 233 -21.22 12.78 3.26
C HIS A 233 -21.24 12.35 4.73
N ILE A 234 -20.27 12.86 5.49
CA ILE A 234 -20.04 12.50 6.88
C ILE A 234 -20.38 13.70 7.77
N PRO A 235 -21.18 13.55 8.83
CA PRO A 235 -21.40 14.62 9.81
C PRO A 235 -20.08 15.09 10.42
N ASN A 236 -19.74 16.38 10.27
CA ASN A 236 -18.44 16.92 10.70
C ASN A 236 -18.15 16.71 12.21
N LYS A 237 -19.20 16.58 13.02
CA LYS A 237 -19.12 16.29 14.46
C LYS A 237 -18.49 14.93 14.81
N LEU A 238 -18.45 13.99 13.86
CA LEU A 238 -17.87 12.65 14.07
C LEU A 238 -16.36 12.65 13.86
N LEU A 239 -15.86 13.57 13.04
CA LEU A 239 -14.47 13.56 12.61
C LEU A 239 -13.53 14.12 13.69
N GLY A 240 -12.48 13.36 13.99
CA GLY A 240 -11.35 13.79 14.80
C GLY A 240 -10.31 14.56 14.00
N ASP A 241 -9.07 14.54 14.50
CA ASP A 241 -7.91 15.18 13.85
C ASP A 241 -7.48 14.41 12.60
N LYS A 242 -7.49 13.07 12.70
CA LYS A 242 -7.08 12.13 11.65
C LYS A 242 -8.20 11.11 11.41
N THR A 243 -8.59 10.95 10.16
CA THR A 243 -9.61 9.99 9.73
C THR A 243 -8.92 8.95 8.84
N VAL A 244 -9.29 7.68 9.00
CA VAL A 244 -8.71 6.57 8.24
C VAL A 244 -9.81 5.87 7.48
N PHE A 245 -9.58 5.65 6.19
CA PHE A 245 -10.44 4.91 5.29
C PHE A 245 -9.71 3.65 4.82
N ILE A 246 -10.43 2.54 4.73
CA ILE A 246 -9.95 1.31 4.08
C ILE A 246 -10.87 1.06 2.89
N PHE A 247 -10.29 1.02 1.70
CA PHE A 247 -11.00 0.69 0.47
C PHE A 247 -10.68 -0.75 0.08
N THR A 248 -11.71 -1.56 -0.09
CA THR A 248 -11.58 -3.00 -0.36
C THR A 248 -12.16 -3.34 -1.71
N ASP A 249 -11.45 -4.17 -2.48
CA ASP A 249 -11.98 -4.73 -3.72
C ASP A 249 -12.75 -6.05 -3.52
N VAL A 250 -13.40 -6.55 -4.57
CA VAL A 250 -14.14 -7.83 -4.55
C VAL A 250 -13.27 -9.08 -4.36
N TYR A 251 -11.94 -8.94 -4.39
CA TYR A 251 -10.96 -10.02 -4.23
C TYR A 251 -10.30 -10.01 -2.84
N GLY A 252 -10.65 -9.04 -1.98
CA GLY A 252 -10.08 -8.86 -0.65
C GLY A 252 -8.73 -8.13 -0.63
N ASN A 253 -8.40 -7.38 -1.69
CA ASN A 253 -7.28 -6.46 -1.63
C ASN A 253 -7.72 -5.11 -1.06
N ASP A 254 -6.91 -4.60 -0.14
CA ASP A 254 -7.20 -3.37 0.59
C ASP A 254 -6.18 -2.28 0.30
N VAL A 255 -6.62 -1.03 0.39
CA VAL A 255 -5.76 0.13 0.54
C VAL A 255 -6.26 1.02 1.67
N THR A 256 -5.38 1.32 2.60
CA THR A 256 -5.63 2.19 3.74
C THR A 256 -5.12 3.59 3.44
N VAL A 257 -6.02 4.57 3.51
CA VAL A 257 -5.71 5.98 3.31
C VAL A 257 -6.03 6.74 4.59
N SER A 258 -5.15 7.64 4.98
CA SER A 258 -5.45 8.55 6.08
C SER A 258 -5.51 10.00 5.61
N LEU A 259 -6.56 10.69 6.02
CA LEU A 259 -6.87 12.07 5.65
C LEU A 259 -7.03 12.88 6.93
N SER A 260 -6.39 14.04 6.99
CA SER A 260 -6.52 14.96 8.12
C SER A 260 -7.55 16.03 7.80
N LYS A 261 -8.19 16.61 8.83
CA LYS A 261 -8.88 17.89 8.65
C LYS A 261 -7.84 18.93 8.23
N GLU A 262 -7.96 19.49 7.04
CA GLU A 262 -7.19 20.69 6.70
C GLU A 262 -7.49 21.78 7.76
N LYS A 263 -6.43 22.39 8.30
CA LYS A 263 -6.52 23.47 9.29
C LYS A 263 -6.86 24.81 8.64
#